data_AF-A0A8T5IMP9-F1
#
_entry.id   AF-A0A8T5IMP9-F1
#
_cell.length_a   1.000
_cell.length_b   1.000
_cell.length_c   1.000
_cell.angle_alpha   90.00
_cell.angle_beta   90.00
_cell.angle_gamma   90.00
#
_symmetry.space_group_name_H-M   'P 1'
#
loop_
_entity.id
_entity.type
_entity.pdbx_description
1 polymer ?
#
loop_
_entity_poly.entity_id
_entity_poly.type
_entity_poly.pdbx_seq_one_letter_code
_entity_poly.pdbx_strand_id
1 'polypeptide(L)'
;MAIAFSFILAEPIHKIEKEIQEFPSKLVSFFTNTIFIIFIIILFSVGLIFLIFFKYKSHREHKRIEIEKKEIRKSFSPKARKIYLKENEDKEINEKESEEDVEDEESYEPLPIGTYQKSVNIKVDSGKRYFHKKDISKDEVEYLLDEGYQIKKYKNLLNSRMEKFLLQPRHNESFTHLFLTHNISEFLEKEGIETELYTTKKPDIVFEIRGKRFAIEIETGSIFSKISRMKEKLKVLENYDKWFFVVTDRNKVKKYKRYGDAVDKRYVKPRLDKLIKLAKKAQK
;
A
#
# COMPACT_ATOMS: atom_id res chain seq x y z
N MET A 1 -68.66 58.21 21.06
CA MET A 1 -67.81 58.03 19.87
C MET A 1 -66.39 57.54 20.15
N ALA A 2 -65.77 57.85 21.31
CA ALA A 2 -64.39 57.40 21.60
C ALA A 2 -64.20 55.88 21.73
N ILE A 3 -65.20 55.14 22.23
CA ILE A 3 -65.09 53.69 22.48
C ILE A 3 -65.18 52.85 21.18
N ALA A 4 -65.85 53.36 20.15
CA ALA A 4 -65.98 52.66 18.87
C ALA A 4 -64.69 52.75 18.03
N PHE A 5 -63.90 53.83 18.18
CA PHE A 5 -62.66 54.03 17.45
C PHE A 5 -61.51 53.15 17.97
N SER A 6 -61.51 52.83 19.28
CA SER A 6 -60.53 51.92 19.88
C SER A 6 -60.67 50.47 19.41
N PHE A 7 -61.88 50.01 19.08
CA PHE A 7 -62.09 48.65 18.58
C PHE A 7 -61.65 48.49 17.12
N ILE A 8 -61.85 49.51 16.28
CA ILE A 8 -61.49 49.47 14.84
C ILE A 8 -59.96 49.40 14.65
N LEU A 9 -59.18 49.95 15.60
CA LEU A 9 -57.71 49.93 15.55
C LEU A 9 -57.08 48.75 16.31
N ALA A 10 -57.80 48.12 17.25
CA ALA A 10 -57.25 47.04 18.07
C ALA A 10 -57.03 45.73 17.29
N GLU A 11 -57.95 45.36 16.39
CA GLU A 11 -57.80 44.16 15.56
C GLU A 11 -56.57 44.19 14.63
N PRO A 12 -56.33 45.26 13.83
CA PRO A 12 -55.16 45.31 12.97
C PRO A 12 -53.84 45.35 13.76
N ILE A 13 -53.81 45.99 14.94
CA ILE A 13 -52.61 46.03 15.79
C ILE A 13 -52.31 44.63 16.36
N HIS A 14 -53.31 43.91 16.86
CA HIS A 14 -53.11 42.57 17.39
C HIS A 14 -52.67 41.58 16.29
N LYS A 15 -53.13 41.76 15.05
CA LYS A 15 -52.67 40.96 13.91
C LYS A 15 -51.20 41.22 13.58
N ILE A 16 -50.79 42.50 13.55
CA ILE A 16 -49.39 42.90 13.33
C ILE A 16 -48.49 42.38 14.45
N GLU A 17 -48.91 42.47 15.71
CA GLU A 17 -48.13 42.01 16.86
C GLU A 17 -47.91 40.49 16.83
N LYS A 18 -48.93 39.73 16.43
CA LYS A 18 -48.82 38.27 16.25
C LYS A 18 -47.90 37.90 15.08
N GLU A 19 -47.96 38.64 13.97
CA GLU A 19 -47.04 38.44 12.84
C GLU A 19 -45.59 38.76 13.21
N ILE A 20 -45.35 39.80 14.01
CA ILE A 20 -44.01 40.16 14.52
C ILE A 20 -43.48 39.09 15.47
N GLN A 21 -44.32 38.52 16.35
CA GLN A 21 -43.90 37.44 17.24
C GLN A 21 -43.61 36.12 16.50
N GLU A 22 -44.29 35.85 15.39
CA GLU A 22 -44.05 34.65 14.55
C GLU A 22 -42.91 34.83 13.52
N PHE A 23 -42.48 36.06 13.25
CA PHE A 23 -41.42 36.35 12.28
C PHE A 23 -40.08 35.64 12.57
N PRO A 24 -39.57 35.57 13.82
CA PRO A 24 -38.30 34.93 14.12
C PRO A 24 -38.31 33.42 13.83
N SER A 25 -39.41 32.72 14.11
CA SER A 25 -39.51 31.27 13.90
C SER A 25 -39.62 30.91 12.42
N LYS A 26 -40.36 31.70 11.63
CA LYS A 26 -40.41 31.57 10.17
C LYS A 26 -39.05 31.88 9.53
N LEU A 27 -38.33 32.88 10.03
CA LEU A 27 -36.98 33.22 9.55
C LEU A 27 -35.97 32.09 9.85
N VAL A 28 -35.96 31.55 11.07
CA VAL A 28 -35.06 30.46 11.47
C VAL A 28 -35.33 29.20 10.65
N SER A 29 -36.59 28.82 10.45
CA SER A 29 -36.97 27.66 9.62
C SER A 29 -36.61 27.84 8.13
N PHE A 30 -36.64 29.07 7.60
CA PHE A 30 -36.20 29.36 6.24
C PHE A 30 -34.68 29.16 6.07
N PHE A 31 -33.88 29.65 7.03
CA PHE A 31 -32.43 29.51 7.00
C PHE A 31 -31.97 28.07 7.21
N THR A 32 -32.59 27.31 8.14
CA THR A 32 -32.24 25.91 8.36
C THR A 32 -32.54 25.05 7.13
N ASN A 33 -33.67 25.28 6.47
CA ASN A 33 -34.01 24.58 5.23
C ASN A 33 -33.04 24.92 4.08
N THR A 34 -32.65 26.19 3.95
CA THR A 34 -31.74 26.62 2.88
C THR A 34 -30.33 26.06 3.09
N ILE A 35 -29.81 26.11 4.32
CA ILE A 35 -28.51 25.52 4.67
C ILE A 35 -28.52 24.01 4.43
N PHE A 36 -29.60 23.33 4.81
CA PHE A 36 -29.75 21.89 4.60
C PHE A 36 -29.75 21.51 3.11
N ILE A 37 -30.46 22.26 2.26
CA ILE A 37 -30.47 22.06 0.81
C ILE A 37 -29.06 22.27 0.22
N ILE A 38 -28.35 23.32 0.62
CA ILE A 38 -26.97 23.58 0.17
C ILE A 38 -26.05 22.42 0.56
N PHE A 39 -26.20 21.89 1.78
CA PHE A 39 -25.41 20.75 2.24
C PHE A 39 -25.63 19.49 1.40
N ILE A 40 -26.89 19.18 1.03
CA ILE A 40 -27.22 18.07 0.13
C ILE A 40 -26.56 18.24 -1.24
N ILE A 41 -26.61 19.45 -1.81
CA ILE A 41 -25.99 19.74 -3.12
C ILE A 41 -24.47 19.54 -3.05
N ILE A 42 -23.82 19.96 -1.97
CA ILE A 42 -22.37 19.76 -1.76
C ILE A 42 -22.05 18.26 -1.69
N LEU A 43 -22.81 17.47 -0.92
CA LEU A 43 -22.59 16.03 -0.82
C LEU A 43 -22.74 15.34 -2.18
N PHE A 44 -23.76 15.70 -2.96
CA PHE A 44 -23.96 15.14 -4.30
C PHE A 44 -22.80 15.50 -5.25
N SER A 45 -22.33 16.75 -5.19
CA SER A 45 -21.20 17.24 -5.98
C SER A 45 -19.91 16.47 -5.67
N VAL A 46 -19.63 16.23 -4.39
CA VAL A 46 -18.47 15.44 -3.94
C VAL A 46 -18.58 13.99 -4.43
N GLY A 47 -19.77 13.39 -4.36
CA GLY A 47 -20.02 12.05 -4.89
C GLY A 47 -19.75 11.95 -6.38
N LEU A 48 -20.18 12.94 -7.17
CA LEU A 48 -19.95 12.98 -8.61
C LEU A 48 -18.46 13.07 -8.96
N ILE A 49 -17.70 13.90 -8.23
CA ILE A 49 -16.24 14.01 -8.37
C ILE A 49 -15.57 12.66 -8.05
N PHE A 50 -16.05 11.95 -7.03
CA PHE A 50 -15.53 10.64 -6.65
C PHE A 50 -15.77 9.59 -7.75
N LEU A 51 -16.96 9.59 -8.37
CA LEU A 51 -17.28 8.72 -9.51
C LEU A 51 -16.38 8.99 -10.73
N ILE A 52 -16.14 10.26 -11.05
CA ILE A 52 -15.22 10.65 -12.13
C ILE A 52 -13.81 10.15 -11.82
N PHE A 53 -13.33 10.33 -10.59
CA PHE A 53 -12.02 9.86 -10.15
C PHE A 53 -11.91 8.32 -10.23
N PHE A 54 -12.94 7.59 -9.80
CA PHE A 54 -12.97 6.14 -9.85
C PHE A 54 -12.95 5.61 -11.29
N LYS A 55 -13.76 6.20 -12.17
CA LYS A 55 -13.77 5.86 -13.61
C LYS A 55 -12.43 6.15 -14.26
N TYR A 56 -11.80 7.28 -13.93
CA TYR A 56 -10.46 7.61 -14.40
C TYR A 56 -9.39 6.62 -13.91
N LYS A 57 -9.44 6.23 -12.64
CA LYS A 57 -8.52 5.25 -12.05
C LYS A 57 -8.66 3.88 -12.72
N SER A 58 -9.89 3.37 -12.86
CA SER A 58 -10.18 2.10 -13.54
C SER A 58 -9.68 2.11 -15.00
N HIS A 59 -9.97 3.18 -15.75
CA HIS A 59 -9.50 3.30 -17.14
C HIS A 59 -7.96 3.28 -17.24
N ARG A 60 -7.25 3.88 -16.28
CA ARG A 60 -5.78 3.87 -16.23
C ARG A 60 -5.23 2.47 -15.96
N GLU A 61 -5.90 1.66 -15.14
CA GLU A 61 -5.51 0.28 -14.86
C GLU A 61 -5.70 -0.60 -16.10
N HIS A 62 -6.82 -0.49 -16.81
CA HIS A 62 -7.03 -1.18 -18.08
C HIS A 62 -5.94 -0.85 -19.13
N LYS A 63 -5.58 0.43 -19.26
CA LYS A 63 -4.48 0.85 -20.15
C LYS A 63 -3.13 0.25 -19.77
N ARG A 64 -2.83 0.09 -18.47
CA ARG A 64 -1.58 -0.56 -18.03
C ARG A 64 -1.56 -2.04 -18.40
N ILE A 65 -2.66 -2.75 -18.16
CA ILE A 65 -2.81 -4.17 -18.51
C ILE A 65 -2.67 -4.36 -20.03
N GLU A 66 -3.25 -3.46 -20.83
CA GLU A 66 -3.15 -3.54 -22.29
C GLU A 66 -1.71 -3.31 -22.80
N ILE A 67 -0.99 -2.35 -22.21
CA ILE A 67 0.43 -2.10 -22.52
C ILE A 67 1.28 -3.30 -22.13
N GLU A 68 1.07 -3.87 -20.94
CA GLU A 68 1.79 -5.05 -20.47
C GLU A 68 1.53 -6.25 -21.39
N LYS A 69 0.27 -6.49 -21.80
CA LYS A 69 -0.09 -7.51 -22.80
C LYS A 69 0.61 -7.27 -24.15
N LYS A 70 0.72 -6.02 -24.61
CA LYS A 70 1.42 -5.67 -25.87
C LYS A 70 2.93 -5.86 -25.78
N GLU A 71 3.56 -5.51 -24.65
CA GLU A 71 5.00 -5.72 -24.43
C GLU A 71 5.34 -7.20 -24.34
N ILE A 72 4.54 -7.97 -23.60
CA ILE A 72 4.65 -9.43 -23.53
C ILE A 72 4.56 -10.02 -24.95
N ARG A 73 3.57 -9.59 -25.75
CA ARG A 73 3.36 -10.04 -27.14
C ARG A 73 4.51 -9.70 -28.09
N LYS A 74 5.28 -8.63 -27.82
CA LYS A 74 6.48 -8.24 -28.59
C LYS A 74 7.75 -8.98 -28.14
N SER A 75 7.82 -9.42 -26.89
CA SER A 75 9.01 -10.03 -26.29
C SER A 75 9.21 -11.53 -26.59
N PHE A 76 8.17 -12.21 -27.09
CA PHE A 76 8.24 -13.64 -27.40
C PHE A 76 8.67 -13.92 -28.84
N SER A 77 9.64 -14.84 -29.00
CA SER A 77 9.97 -15.49 -30.27
C SER A 77 8.72 -16.13 -30.90
N PRO A 78 8.57 -16.18 -32.24
CA PRO A 78 7.41 -16.77 -32.91
C PRO A 78 7.05 -18.18 -32.41
N LYS A 79 8.06 -18.97 -32.01
CA LYS A 79 7.89 -20.32 -31.47
C LYS A 79 7.32 -20.34 -30.04
N ALA A 80 7.75 -19.40 -29.19
CA ALA A 80 7.22 -19.23 -27.83
C ALA A 80 5.80 -18.63 -27.82
N ARG A 81 5.51 -17.76 -28.81
CA ARG A 81 4.18 -17.18 -29.01
C ARG A 81 3.12 -18.23 -29.34
N LYS A 82 3.49 -19.27 -30.11
CA LYS A 82 2.59 -20.37 -30.51
C LYS A 82 2.25 -21.30 -29.33
N ILE A 83 3.19 -21.49 -28.40
CA ILE A 83 2.97 -22.29 -27.18
C ILE A 83 2.07 -21.53 -26.20
N TYR A 84 2.35 -20.26 -25.95
CA TYR A 84 1.55 -19.44 -25.03
C TYR A 84 0.11 -19.22 -25.51
N LEU A 85 -0.11 -19.03 -26.82
CA LEU A 85 -1.48 -18.87 -27.36
C LEU A 85 -2.29 -20.16 -27.22
N LYS A 86 -1.69 -21.32 -27.52
CA LYS A 86 -2.35 -22.61 -27.37
C LYS A 86 -2.75 -22.89 -25.92
N GLU A 87 -1.86 -22.61 -24.97
CA GLU A 87 -2.09 -22.81 -23.53
C GLU A 87 -3.14 -21.86 -22.91
N ASN A 88 -3.50 -20.76 -23.59
CA ASN A 88 -4.55 -19.83 -23.15
C ASN A 88 -5.87 -20.01 -23.94
N GLU A 89 -5.83 -20.42 -25.22
CA GLU A 89 -7.04 -20.87 -25.94
C GLU A 89 -7.65 -22.11 -25.27
N ASP A 90 -6.83 -23.07 -24.83
CA ASP A 90 -7.31 -24.26 -24.10
C ASP A 90 -7.95 -23.93 -22.73
N LYS A 91 -7.70 -22.74 -22.18
CA LYS A 91 -8.35 -22.26 -20.94
C LYS A 91 -9.64 -21.50 -21.20
N GLU A 92 -9.70 -20.72 -22.28
CA GLU A 92 -10.88 -19.94 -22.65
C GLU A 92 -11.97 -20.82 -23.31
N ILE A 93 -11.58 -21.95 -23.90
CA ILE A 93 -12.51 -22.98 -24.42
C ILE A 93 -13.14 -23.78 -23.26
N ASN A 94 -12.36 -24.14 -22.23
CA ASN A 94 -12.86 -24.83 -21.04
C ASN A 94 -13.84 -23.98 -20.18
N GLU A 95 -13.77 -22.65 -20.27
CA GLU A 95 -14.71 -21.74 -19.58
C GLU A 95 -15.95 -21.40 -20.42
N LYS A 96 -15.96 -21.68 -21.73
CA LYS A 96 -17.09 -21.39 -22.62
C LYS A 96 -17.94 -22.62 -22.99
N GLU A 97 -17.40 -23.83 -22.90
CA GLU A 97 -18.18 -25.07 -23.11
C GLU A 97 -19.13 -25.42 -21.95
N SER A 98 -19.18 -24.62 -20.88
CA SER A 98 -20.12 -24.82 -19.76
C SER A 98 -21.43 -24.01 -19.88
N GLU A 99 -21.60 -23.20 -20.92
CA GLU A 99 -22.80 -22.38 -21.13
C GLU A 99 -23.21 -22.40 -22.61
N GLU A 100 -23.84 -23.48 -23.07
CA GLU A 100 -24.98 -23.51 -24.01
C GLU A 100 -25.20 -24.93 -24.58
N ASP A 101 -26.48 -25.31 -24.66
CA ASP A 101 -27.10 -26.44 -25.36
C ASP A 101 -27.16 -27.81 -24.66
N VAL A 102 -28.17 -27.93 -23.78
CA VAL A 102 -28.83 -29.19 -23.41
C VAL A 102 -30.17 -29.27 -24.15
N GLU A 103 -30.22 -30.00 -25.24
CA GLU A 103 -31.39 -30.76 -25.69
C GLU A 103 -30.89 -32.09 -26.26
N ASP A 104 -30.88 -33.12 -25.41
CA ASP A 104 -31.48 -34.44 -25.71
C ASP A 104 -31.16 -35.42 -24.58
N GLU A 105 -32.22 -36.07 -24.10
CA GLU A 105 -32.24 -37.04 -23.01
C GLU A 105 -31.39 -38.28 -23.30
N GLU A 106 -30.30 -38.46 -22.56
CA GLU A 106 -29.81 -39.80 -22.21
C GLU A 106 -29.39 -39.78 -20.74
N SER A 107 -30.16 -40.48 -19.90
CA SER A 107 -29.99 -40.47 -18.45
C SER A 107 -28.71 -41.22 -18.05
N TYR A 108 -27.61 -40.49 -17.96
CA TYR A 108 -26.43 -40.95 -17.23
C TYR A 108 -26.57 -40.55 -15.77
N GLU A 109 -26.56 -41.53 -14.87
CA GLU A 109 -26.44 -41.29 -13.44
C GLU A 109 -25.12 -40.51 -13.18
N PRO A 110 -25.18 -39.27 -12.64
CA PRO A 110 -23.98 -38.52 -12.35
C PRO A 110 -23.20 -39.23 -11.26
N LEU A 111 -21.98 -39.66 -11.59
CA LEU A 111 -21.03 -40.18 -10.61
C LEU A 111 -20.81 -39.12 -9.52
N PRO A 112 -20.77 -39.51 -8.24
CA PRO A 112 -20.57 -38.56 -7.15
C PRO A 112 -19.24 -37.83 -7.36
N ILE A 113 -19.32 -36.51 -7.55
CA ILE A 113 -18.18 -35.60 -7.54
C ILE A 113 -17.64 -35.60 -6.11
N GLY A 114 -16.82 -36.59 -5.80
CA GLY A 114 -16.07 -36.66 -4.57
C GLY A 114 -15.16 -35.44 -4.54
N THR A 115 -15.42 -34.53 -3.61
CA THR A 115 -14.54 -33.39 -3.34
C THR A 115 -13.19 -33.95 -2.90
N TYR A 116 -12.24 -34.04 -3.83
CA TYR A 116 -10.89 -34.48 -3.54
C TYR A 116 -10.21 -33.38 -2.72
N GLN A 117 -10.43 -33.38 -1.41
CA GLN A 117 -9.72 -32.51 -0.47
C GLN A 117 -8.27 -32.98 -0.39
N LYS A 118 -7.42 -32.41 -1.25
CA LYS A 118 -5.97 -32.55 -1.13
C LYS A 118 -5.58 -31.98 0.24
N SER A 119 -5.10 -32.84 1.14
CA SER A 119 -4.54 -32.37 2.41
C SER A 119 -3.23 -31.62 2.13
N VAL A 120 -3.24 -30.32 2.41
CA VAL A 120 -2.07 -29.45 2.24
C VAL A 120 -1.47 -29.19 3.61
N ASN A 121 -0.15 -29.42 3.76
CA ASN A 121 0.59 -29.10 4.98
C ASN A 121 1.31 -27.75 4.81
N ILE A 122 0.75 -26.69 5.41
CA ILE A 122 1.31 -25.33 5.41
C ILE A 122 2.30 -25.19 6.57
N LYS A 123 3.57 -24.87 6.29
CA LYS A 123 4.62 -24.74 7.31
C LYS A 123 5.10 -23.31 7.52
N VAL A 124 4.69 -22.37 6.68
CA VAL A 124 5.10 -20.96 6.77
C VAL A 124 4.49 -20.26 7.98
N ASP A 125 5.30 -19.48 8.68
CA ASP A 125 4.85 -18.54 9.71
C ASP A 125 4.36 -17.24 9.06
N SER A 126 3.04 -17.07 8.92
CA SER A 126 2.43 -15.87 8.35
C SER A 126 2.74 -14.57 9.11
N GLY A 127 3.34 -14.64 10.31
CA GLY A 127 3.84 -13.47 11.05
C GLY A 127 5.14 -12.88 10.50
N LYS A 128 5.88 -13.60 9.64
CA LYS A 128 7.22 -13.21 9.17
C LYS A 128 7.23 -12.05 8.17
N ARG A 129 6.13 -11.81 7.43
CA ARG A 129 5.88 -10.66 6.53
C ARG A 129 6.82 -10.49 5.33
N TYR A 130 7.93 -11.22 5.27
CA TYR A 130 8.94 -11.20 4.23
C TYR A 130 9.33 -12.63 3.84
N PHE A 131 9.08 -13.00 2.58
CA PHE A 131 9.47 -14.30 2.02
C PHE A 131 10.06 -14.16 0.62
N HIS A 132 11.11 -14.92 0.34
CA HIS A 132 11.52 -15.18 -1.03
C HIS A 132 10.52 -16.14 -1.65
N LYS A 133 9.90 -15.76 -2.78
CA LYS A 133 8.91 -16.63 -3.44
C LYS A 133 9.50 -17.99 -3.84
N LYS A 134 10.80 -18.04 -4.15
CA LYS A 134 11.52 -19.25 -4.57
C LYS A 134 11.73 -20.27 -3.44
N ASP A 135 11.61 -19.84 -2.18
CA ASP A 135 11.94 -20.66 -1.01
C ASP A 135 10.70 -21.23 -0.31
N ILE A 136 9.50 -20.99 -0.87
CA ILE A 136 8.21 -21.47 -0.36
C ILE A 136 7.44 -22.19 -1.46
N SER A 137 6.61 -23.17 -1.06
CA SER A 137 5.85 -24.00 -2.00
C SER A 137 4.70 -23.23 -2.67
N LYS A 138 4.12 -23.81 -3.74
CA LYS A 138 3.00 -23.18 -4.44
C LYS A 138 1.78 -23.00 -3.53
N ASP A 139 1.46 -24.04 -2.75
CA ASP A 139 0.30 -24.04 -1.85
C ASP A 139 0.51 -23.01 -0.72
N GLU A 140 1.74 -22.82 -0.23
CA GLU A 140 2.07 -21.76 0.75
C GLU A 140 2.04 -20.35 0.15
N VAL A 141 2.42 -20.19 -1.13
CA VAL A 141 2.27 -18.91 -1.84
C VAL A 141 0.80 -18.52 -1.93
N GLU A 142 -0.07 -19.47 -2.29
CA GLU A 142 -1.52 -19.26 -2.39
C GLU A 142 -2.10 -18.89 -1.02
N TYR A 143 -1.78 -19.67 0.02
CA TYR A 143 -2.15 -19.35 1.40
C TYR A 143 -1.73 -17.93 1.82
N LEU A 144 -0.49 -17.52 1.55
CA LEU A 144 -0.03 -16.17 1.91
C LEU A 144 -0.71 -15.07 1.08
N LEU A 145 -1.06 -15.33 -0.18
CA LEU A 145 -1.80 -14.37 -1.00
C LEU A 145 -3.21 -14.14 -0.43
N ASP A 146 -3.87 -15.20 0.04
CA ASP A 146 -5.18 -15.13 0.69
C ASP A 146 -5.12 -14.35 2.02
N GLU A 147 -4.00 -14.48 2.75
CA GLU A 147 -3.68 -13.66 3.94
C GLU A 147 -3.31 -12.20 3.60
N GLY A 148 -3.38 -11.79 2.34
CA GLY A 148 -3.17 -10.40 1.90
C GLY A 148 -1.71 -10.01 1.62
N TYR A 149 -0.81 -10.99 1.47
CA TYR A 149 0.52 -10.72 0.96
C TYR A 149 0.48 -10.27 -0.50
N GLN A 150 1.48 -9.48 -0.91
CA GLN A 150 1.65 -9.09 -2.31
C GLN A 150 2.98 -9.54 -2.86
N ILE A 151 2.96 -10.08 -4.09
CA ILE A 151 4.18 -10.37 -4.84
C ILE A 151 4.77 -9.08 -5.38
N LYS A 152 6.00 -8.75 -4.98
CA LYS A 152 6.79 -7.64 -5.53
C LYS A 152 8.10 -8.13 -6.10
N LYS A 153 8.65 -7.39 -7.08
CA LYS A 153 9.93 -7.70 -7.71
C LYS A 153 10.97 -6.67 -7.29
N TYR A 154 12.03 -7.11 -6.62
CA TYR A 154 13.10 -6.24 -6.12
C TYR A 154 14.48 -6.83 -6.39
N LYS A 155 15.51 -5.98 -6.36
CA LYS A 155 16.91 -6.38 -6.51
C LYS A 155 17.43 -6.90 -5.16
N ASN A 156 17.74 -8.19 -5.07
CA ASN A 156 18.28 -8.80 -3.86
C ASN A 156 19.74 -8.36 -3.63
N LEU A 157 20.07 -7.91 -2.42
CA LEU A 157 21.43 -7.50 -2.04
C LEU A 157 22.44 -8.66 -2.05
N LEU A 158 22.02 -9.90 -1.78
CA LEU A 158 22.90 -11.08 -1.74
C LEU A 158 23.54 -11.39 -3.10
N ASN A 159 22.74 -11.37 -4.17
CA ASN A 159 23.17 -11.80 -5.51
C ASN A 159 23.01 -10.72 -6.59
N SER A 160 22.51 -9.54 -6.23
CA SER A 160 22.26 -8.42 -7.15
C SER A 160 21.29 -8.72 -8.31
N ARG A 161 20.49 -9.78 -8.22
CA ARG A 161 19.48 -10.16 -9.22
C ARG A 161 18.09 -9.66 -8.81
N MET A 162 17.22 -9.48 -9.80
CA MET A 162 15.80 -9.19 -9.54
C MET A 162 15.09 -10.50 -9.16
N GLU A 163 14.54 -10.56 -7.96
CA GLU A 163 13.79 -11.72 -7.44
C GLU A 163 12.35 -11.32 -7.08
N LYS A 164 11.47 -12.32 -6.95
CA LYS A 164 10.08 -12.14 -6.49
C LYS A 164 10.00 -12.41 -4.99
N PHE A 165 9.34 -11.53 -4.28
CA PHE A 165 9.14 -11.58 -2.83
C PHE A 165 7.66 -11.50 -2.50
N LEU A 166 7.20 -12.25 -1.52
CA LEU A 166 5.89 -12.05 -0.90
C LEU A 166 6.10 -11.14 0.31
N LEU A 167 5.37 -10.02 0.32
CA LEU A 167 5.52 -8.96 1.31
C LEU A 167 4.17 -8.53 1.86
N GLN A 168 4.12 -8.29 3.18
CA GLN A 168 2.93 -7.80 3.87
C GLN A 168 3.29 -6.59 4.77
N PRO A 169 3.32 -5.36 4.24
CA PRO A 169 3.64 -4.16 5.00
C PRO A 169 2.56 -3.84 6.05
N ARG A 170 2.95 -3.25 7.19
CA ARG A 170 2.01 -2.66 8.16
C ARG A 170 1.40 -1.40 7.57
N HIS A 171 0.33 -0.92 8.19
CA HIS A 171 -0.36 0.32 7.82
C HIS A 171 0.55 1.55 7.76
N ASN A 172 1.66 1.58 8.51
CA ASN A 172 2.58 2.70 8.62
C ASN A 172 3.91 2.53 7.86
N GLU A 173 4.04 1.50 7.01
CA GLU A 173 5.24 1.24 6.22
C GLU A 173 4.90 0.94 4.76
N SER A 174 5.87 1.11 3.86
CA SER A 174 5.71 0.76 2.45
C SER A 174 6.38 -0.57 2.14
N PHE A 175 5.98 -1.21 1.04
CA PHE A 175 6.66 -2.41 0.52
C PHE A 175 8.19 -2.23 0.38
N THR A 176 8.63 -1.04 -0.04
CA THR A 176 10.07 -0.78 -0.23
C THR A 176 10.79 -0.63 1.11
N HIS A 177 10.12 -0.07 2.12
CA HIS A 177 10.67 0.01 3.47
C HIS A 177 10.85 -1.40 4.05
N LEU A 178 9.77 -2.19 4.11
CA LEU A 178 9.79 -3.58 4.55
C LEU A 178 10.88 -4.41 3.84
N PHE A 179 10.88 -4.35 2.50
CA PHE A 179 11.85 -5.08 1.68
C PHE A 179 13.29 -4.71 2.03
N LEU A 180 13.61 -3.41 2.09
CA LEU A 180 14.97 -2.98 2.38
C LEU A 180 15.40 -3.36 3.79
N THR A 181 14.51 -3.24 4.79
CA THR A 181 14.80 -3.61 6.18
C THR A 181 15.24 -5.06 6.27
N HIS A 182 14.41 -5.99 5.77
CA HIS A 182 14.71 -7.42 5.83
C HIS A 182 15.85 -7.83 4.90
N ASN A 183 15.94 -7.29 3.68
CA ASN A 183 17.00 -7.70 2.76
C ASN A 183 18.39 -7.18 3.17
N ILE A 184 18.47 -6.05 3.87
CA ILE A 184 19.73 -5.59 4.48
C ILE A 184 20.11 -6.48 5.67
N SER A 185 19.14 -6.81 6.54
CA SER A 185 19.36 -7.72 7.68
C SER A 185 19.85 -9.09 7.21
N GLU A 186 19.14 -9.70 6.25
CA GLU A 186 19.54 -10.97 5.63
C GLU A 186 20.95 -10.90 5.02
N PHE A 187 21.28 -9.80 4.35
CA PHE A 187 22.62 -9.59 3.79
C PHE A 187 23.71 -9.55 4.87
N LEU A 188 23.47 -8.83 5.97
CA LEU A 188 24.41 -8.74 7.09
C LEU A 188 24.56 -10.08 7.82
N GLU A 189 23.45 -10.78 8.05
CA GLU A 189 23.44 -12.10 8.71
C GLU A 189 24.19 -13.15 7.89
N LYS A 190 24.05 -13.14 6.55
CA LYS A 190 24.83 -14.00 5.66
C LYS A 190 26.34 -13.70 5.70
N GLU A 191 26.72 -12.49 6.09
CA GLU A 191 28.12 -12.10 6.32
C GLU A 191 28.59 -12.35 7.76
N GLY A 192 27.76 -13.01 8.58
CA GLY A 192 28.06 -13.36 9.97
C GLY A 192 27.86 -12.22 10.97
N ILE A 193 27.04 -11.23 10.62
CA ILE A 193 26.74 -10.07 11.47
C ILE A 193 25.28 -10.16 11.91
N GLU A 194 25.07 -10.37 13.21
CA GLU A 194 23.73 -10.37 13.79
C GLU A 194 23.07 -8.99 13.69
N THR A 195 21.76 -8.98 13.44
CA THR A 195 20.99 -7.74 13.29
C THR A 195 19.77 -7.72 14.18
N GLU A 196 19.47 -6.55 14.74
CA GLU A 196 18.24 -6.26 15.47
C GLU A 196 17.36 -5.34 14.62
N LEU A 197 16.11 -5.76 14.37
CA LEU A 197 15.14 -4.99 13.62
C LEU A 197 14.15 -4.29 14.57
N TYR A 198 13.92 -3.01 14.35
CA TYR A 198 12.97 -2.23 15.14
C TYR A 198 11.89 -1.58 14.29
N THR A 199 10.75 -1.34 14.92
CA THR A 199 9.54 -0.84 14.26
C THR A 199 9.22 0.59 14.64
N THR A 200 9.64 1.01 15.83
CA THR A 200 9.33 2.33 16.42
C THR A 200 10.49 2.81 17.29
N LYS A 201 10.57 4.14 17.47
CA LYS A 201 11.54 4.90 18.28
C LYS A 201 13.01 4.69 17.91
N LYS A 202 13.50 3.46 17.90
CA LYS A 202 14.83 3.03 17.49
C LYS A 202 15.02 3.12 15.96
N PRO A 203 16.27 3.03 15.46
CA PRO A 203 16.56 2.89 14.03
C PRO A 203 16.04 1.57 13.48
N ASP A 204 15.70 1.53 12.19
CA ASP A 204 15.12 0.33 11.56
C ASP A 204 15.99 -0.91 11.71
N ILE A 205 17.32 -0.76 11.59
CA ILE A 205 18.29 -1.85 11.73
C ILE A 205 19.42 -1.41 12.64
N VAL A 206 19.76 -2.24 13.61
CA VAL A 206 20.94 -2.08 14.48
C VAL A 206 21.80 -3.32 14.36
N PHE A 207 23.11 -3.15 14.33
CA PHE A 207 24.06 -4.27 14.31
C PHE A 207 25.41 -3.84 14.88
N GLU A 208 26.26 -4.80 15.21
CA GLU A 208 27.58 -4.53 15.76
C GLU A 208 28.69 -5.04 14.85
N ILE A 209 29.75 -4.23 14.69
CA ILE A 209 30.98 -4.66 14.06
C ILE A 209 32.14 -4.22 14.94
N ARG A 210 32.81 -5.20 15.57
CA ARG A 210 34.01 -5.00 16.40
C ARG A 210 33.78 -4.05 17.59
N GLY A 211 32.75 -4.29 18.40
CA GLY A 211 32.44 -3.42 19.53
C GLY A 211 31.81 -2.08 19.16
N LYS A 212 31.64 -1.78 17.87
CA LYS A 212 31.00 -0.54 17.41
C LYS A 212 29.58 -0.82 16.96
N ARG A 213 28.63 -0.08 17.52
CA ARG A 213 27.21 -0.17 17.22
C ARG A 213 26.88 0.69 16.02
N PHE A 214 26.30 0.07 15.01
CA PHE A 214 25.83 0.71 13.79
C PHE A 214 24.31 0.80 13.78
N ALA A 215 23.79 1.87 13.19
CA ALA A 215 22.38 2.03 12.92
C ALA A 215 22.11 2.38 11.45
N ILE A 216 21.04 1.82 10.90
CA ILE A 216 20.52 2.16 9.57
C ILE A 216 19.08 2.63 9.74
N GLU A 217 18.78 3.78 9.15
CA GLU A 217 17.41 4.31 9.06
C GLU A 217 16.96 4.35 7.61
N ILE A 218 15.83 3.71 7.28
CA ILE A 218 15.31 3.63 5.92
C ILE A 218 14.23 4.68 5.72
N GLU A 219 14.46 5.53 4.73
CA GLU A 219 13.68 6.74 4.51
C GLU A 219 12.94 6.68 3.17
N THR A 220 11.62 6.59 3.25
CA THR A 220 10.73 6.58 2.07
C THR A 220 10.21 7.96 1.68
N GLY A 221 10.57 8.98 2.45
CA GLY A 221 10.54 10.37 2.01
C GLY A 221 9.36 11.21 2.49
N SER A 222 8.74 10.86 3.63
CA SER A 222 7.69 11.65 4.28
C SER A 222 8.15 12.34 5.59
N ILE A 223 9.26 11.91 6.21
CA ILE A 223 9.72 12.45 7.50
C ILE A 223 9.98 13.96 7.44
N PHE A 224 10.42 14.48 6.29
CA PHE A 224 10.65 15.91 6.12
C PHE A 224 9.43 16.82 6.15
N SER A 225 8.21 16.27 6.15
CA SER A 225 7.02 17.09 6.35
C SER A 225 7.01 17.76 7.74
N LYS A 226 7.79 17.25 8.72
CA LYS A 226 7.85 17.77 10.09
C LYS A 226 9.28 17.79 10.62
N ILE A 227 9.90 18.98 10.70
CA ILE A 227 11.27 19.19 11.19
C ILE A 227 11.46 18.62 12.61
N SER A 228 10.44 18.71 13.48
CA SER A 228 10.48 18.16 14.84
C SER A 228 10.77 16.66 14.88
N ARG A 229 10.10 15.87 14.02
CA ARG A 229 10.32 14.42 13.91
C ARG A 229 11.74 14.08 13.46
N MET A 230 12.29 14.87 12.54
CA MET A 230 13.69 14.69 12.13
C MET A 230 14.64 14.94 13.30
N LYS A 231 14.43 16.00 14.09
CA LYS A 231 15.26 16.29 15.29
C LYS A 231 15.17 15.15 16.32
N GLU A 232 13.99 14.63 16.58
CA GLU A 232 13.80 13.48 17.47
C GLU A 232 14.56 12.25 16.97
N LYS A 233 14.47 11.96 15.67
CA LYS A 233 15.18 10.83 15.07
C LYS A 233 16.70 10.98 15.19
N LEU A 234 17.23 12.17 14.92
CA LEU A 234 18.66 12.44 15.03
C LEU A 234 19.17 12.22 16.46
N LYS A 235 18.44 12.67 17.48
CA LYS A 235 18.79 12.41 18.88
C LYS A 235 18.88 10.91 19.20
N VAL A 236 18.03 10.09 18.58
CA VAL A 236 18.11 8.63 18.76
C VAL A 236 19.35 8.08 18.06
N LEU A 237 19.62 8.51 16.82
CA LEU A 237 20.74 8.04 16.01
C LEU A 237 22.11 8.44 16.59
N GLU A 238 22.21 9.56 17.29
CA GLU A 238 23.42 10.00 18.00
C GLU A 238 23.90 9.03 19.09
N ASN A 239 23.05 8.10 19.57
CA ASN A 239 23.45 7.08 20.55
C ASN A 239 24.22 5.89 19.93
N TYR A 240 24.50 5.93 18.63
CA TYR A 240 25.21 4.88 17.90
C TYR A 240 26.54 5.41 17.37
N ASP A 241 27.60 4.59 17.42
CA ASP A 241 28.95 4.98 16.98
C ASP A 241 28.98 5.46 15.53
N LYS A 242 28.17 4.79 14.68
CA LYS A 242 28.00 5.13 13.28
C LYS A 242 26.57 4.90 12.86
N TRP A 243 26.05 5.79 12.04
CA TRP A 243 24.73 5.62 11.48
C TRP A 243 24.63 6.28 10.11
N PHE A 244 23.70 5.81 9.29
CA PHE A 244 23.41 6.43 8.00
C PHE A 244 21.98 6.16 7.54
N PHE A 245 21.46 7.08 6.73
CA PHE A 245 20.17 6.93 6.07
C PHE A 245 20.28 6.09 4.80
N VAL A 246 19.33 5.19 4.59
CA VAL A 246 19.05 4.56 3.30
C VAL A 246 17.83 5.22 2.71
N VAL A 247 18.04 6.07 1.71
CA VAL A 247 16.96 6.86 1.09
C VAL A 247 16.46 6.15 -0.16
N THR A 248 15.15 5.92 -0.22
CA THR A 248 14.55 5.16 -1.34
C THR A 248 14.32 6.00 -2.59
N ASP A 249 14.27 7.33 -2.43
CA ASP A 249 14.16 8.34 -3.48
C ASP A 249 15.49 9.08 -3.66
N ARG A 250 16.11 8.90 -4.83
CA ARG A 250 17.38 9.55 -5.23
C ARG A 250 17.35 11.05 -5.02
N ASN A 251 16.23 11.70 -5.34
CA ASN A 251 16.12 13.15 -5.34
C ASN A 251 16.17 13.73 -3.92
N LYS A 252 15.86 12.89 -2.91
CA LYS A 252 15.88 13.29 -1.50
C LYS A 252 17.23 13.06 -0.83
N VAL A 253 18.14 12.28 -1.43
CA VAL A 253 19.46 11.96 -0.84
C VAL A 253 20.22 13.24 -0.47
N LYS A 254 20.29 14.24 -1.36
CA LYS A 254 20.98 15.52 -1.09
C LYS A 254 20.38 16.25 0.12
N LYS A 255 19.08 16.08 0.38
CA LYS A 255 18.40 16.67 1.53
C LYS A 255 18.78 15.94 2.83
N TYR A 256 18.79 14.61 2.83
CA TYR A 256 19.23 13.83 4.00
C TYR A 256 20.70 14.04 4.35
N LYS A 257 21.57 14.24 3.34
CA LYS A 257 22.98 14.57 3.55
C LYS A 257 23.25 15.84 4.35
N ARG A 258 22.25 16.72 4.53
CA ARG A 258 22.36 17.90 5.39
C ARG A 258 22.26 17.57 6.89
N TYR A 259 21.76 16.38 7.23
CA TYR A 259 21.51 15.96 8.61
C TYR A 259 22.46 14.85 9.06
N GLY A 260 22.99 14.06 8.13
CA GLY A 260 23.94 13.00 8.42
C GLY A 260 24.32 12.23 7.16
N ASP A 261 25.04 11.12 7.34
CA ASP A 261 25.39 10.26 6.22
C ASP A 261 24.13 9.66 5.58
N ALA A 262 24.10 9.62 4.25
CA ALA A 262 22.95 9.16 3.50
C ALA A 262 23.35 8.55 2.16
N VAL A 263 22.74 7.40 1.86
CA VAL A 263 22.96 6.62 0.65
C VAL A 263 21.63 6.33 -0.06
N ASP A 264 21.66 6.37 -1.39
CA ASP A 264 20.54 5.89 -2.20
C ASP A 264 20.43 4.36 -2.11
N LYS A 265 19.22 3.81 -2.11
CA LYS A 265 18.99 2.34 -2.09
C LYS A 265 19.85 1.55 -3.09
N ARG A 266 20.18 2.12 -4.25
CA ARG A 266 21.01 1.49 -5.30
C ARG A 266 22.47 1.29 -4.88
N TYR A 267 22.95 2.08 -3.93
CA TYR A 267 24.33 2.03 -3.43
C TYR A 267 24.45 1.45 -2.02
N VAL A 268 23.38 0.81 -1.50
CA VAL A 268 23.40 0.12 -0.21
C VAL A 268 24.40 -1.04 -0.21
N LYS A 269 24.33 -1.95 -1.19
CA LYS A 269 25.25 -3.09 -1.23
C LYS A 269 26.73 -2.66 -1.25
N PRO A 270 27.19 -1.76 -2.15
CA PRO A 270 28.58 -1.31 -2.13
C PRO A 270 28.98 -0.62 -0.82
N ARG A 271 28.05 0.09 -0.16
CA ARG A 271 28.28 0.72 1.14
C ARG A 271 28.53 -0.34 2.22
N LEU A 272 27.69 -1.35 2.30
CA LEU A 272 27.81 -2.47 3.25
C LEU A 272 29.08 -3.30 2.96
N ASP A 273 29.34 -3.64 1.70
CA ASP A 273 30.55 -4.36 1.28
C ASP A 273 31.82 -3.63 1.77
N LYS A 274 31.86 -2.30 1.64
CA LYS A 274 32.98 -1.49 2.12
C LYS A 274 33.11 -1.53 3.66
N LEU A 275 32.00 -1.45 4.38
CA LEU A 275 32.00 -1.55 5.85
C LEU A 275 32.55 -2.90 6.32
N ILE A 276 32.05 -3.99 5.74
CA ILE A 276 32.44 -5.36 6.09
C ILE A 276 33.89 -5.62 5.69
N LYS A 277 34.34 -5.17 4.51
CA LYS A 277 35.73 -5.33 4.08
C LYS A 277 36.72 -4.65 5.02
N LEU A 278 36.41 -3.42 5.46
CA LEU A 278 37.24 -2.72 6.45
C LEU A 278 37.27 -3.48 7.79
N ALA A 279 36.15 -4.10 8.16
CA ALA A 279 36.02 -4.93 9.35
C ALA A 279 36.70 -6.30 9.27
N LYS A 280 36.95 -6.84 8.08
CA LYS A 280 37.74 -8.07 7.90
C LYS A 280 39.24 -7.76 7.82
N LYS A 281 39.64 -6.64 7.20
CA LYS A 281 41.06 -6.31 6.97
C LYS A 281 41.86 -6.12 8.25
N ALA A 282 41.34 -5.40 9.25
CA ALA A 282 42.10 -5.13 10.48
C ALA A 282 42.02 -6.26 11.54
N GLN A 283 41.55 -7.45 11.17
CA GLN A 283 41.67 -8.68 11.98
C GLN A 283 42.87 -9.53 11.51
N LYS A 284 43.40 -9.24 10.32
CA LYS A 284 44.68 -9.74 9.83
C LYS A 284 45.77 -8.76 10.21
#